data_AF-A0A2U1W8R4-F1
#
_entry.id   AF-A0A2U1W8R4-F1
#
_cell.length_a   1.000
_cell.length_b   1.000
_cell.length_c   1.000
_cell.angle_alpha   90.00
_cell.angle_beta   90.00
_cell.angle_gamma   90.00
#
_symmetry.space_group_name_H-M   'P 1'
#
loop_
_entity.id
_entity.type
_entity.pdbx_description
1 polymer ?
#
loop_
_entity_poly.entity_id
_entity_poly.type
_entity_poly.pdbx_seq_one_letter_code
_entity_poly.pdbx_strand_id
1 'polypeptide(L)'
;MLRLVSAGLFVVMSLFVRLASAEAPVGQIVFFRSAFAIPPIVAYLMWRRQFPSALRTRQPVGHLKRNFYGGMAMVLSFVSLAYLPLALATALGFLAPLLAVPAAMLFLRERPGAVAIGAALVGFAGVVLMLVPAFEGPTPDRGTLIGVAAGLAMAFATAAGRVQIKTLTATEAPGTIAFYFALLCALGGLASWPFGWVTPSGLSLACLIGAGISGGLAHITMTEAMARASVSTQAPFDYTAMLWALILDAAIFGLLPSPVSLAGAFVIAASALVVPLSGRFTARSEALRPAR
;
A
#
# COMPACT_ATOMS: atom_id res chain seq x y z
N MET A 1 9.65 11.56 -0.52
CA MET A 1 10.72 10.53 -0.43
C MET A 1 10.25 9.28 0.30
N LEU A 2 9.87 9.35 1.59
CA LEU A 2 9.40 8.17 2.35
C LEU A 2 8.29 7.37 1.65
N ARG A 3 7.32 8.05 1.03
CA ARG A 3 6.23 7.38 0.33
C ARG A 3 6.67 6.60 -0.93
N LEU A 4 7.63 7.14 -1.69
CA LEU A 4 8.21 6.47 -2.86
C LEU A 4 8.98 5.21 -2.44
N VAL A 5 9.79 5.33 -1.38
CA VAL A 5 10.53 4.20 -0.79
C VAL A 5 9.57 3.12 -0.33
N SER A 6 8.51 3.50 0.39
CA SER A 6 7.46 2.59 0.83
C SER A 6 6.81 1.86 -0.36
N ALA A 7 6.46 2.56 -1.43
CA ALA A 7 5.89 1.97 -2.63
C ALA A 7 6.82 0.92 -3.25
N GLY A 8 8.10 1.25 -3.46
CA GLY A 8 9.08 0.29 -3.98
C GLY A 8 9.26 -0.94 -3.10
N LEU A 9 9.36 -0.76 -1.77
CA LEU A 9 9.46 -1.86 -0.81
C LEU A 9 8.21 -2.75 -0.81
N PHE A 10 7.00 -2.19 -1.00
CA PHE A 10 5.79 -2.98 -1.15
C PHE A 10 5.78 -3.83 -2.43
N VAL A 11 6.36 -3.35 -3.52
CA VAL A 11 6.49 -4.16 -4.75
C VAL A 11 7.51 -5.28 -4.55
N VAL A 12 8.66 -5.00 -3.93
CA VAL A 12 9.64 -6.04 -3.56
C VAL A 12 9.01 -7.10 -2.64
N MET A 13 8.25 -6.68 -1.63
CA MET A 13 7.47 -7.60 -0.79
C MET A 13 6.52 -8.45 -1.62
N SER A 14 5.79 -7.84 -2.56
CA SER A 14 4.80 -8.54 -3.40
C SER A 14 5.45 -9.58 -4.30
N LEU A 15 6.64 -9.30 -4.83
CA LEU A 15 7.45 -10.28 -5.57
C LEU A 15 7.78 -11.50 -4.71
N PHE A 16 8.29 -11.29 -3.49
CA PHE A 16 8.59 -12.41 -2.58
C PHE A 16 7.34 -13.21 -2.20
N VAL A 17 6.21 -12.54 -1.96
CA VAL A 17 4.92 -13.19 -1.70
C VAL A 17 4.49 -14.04 -2.89
N ARG A 18 4.61 -13.51 -4.12
CA ARG A 18 4.28 -14.25 -5.35
C ARG A 18 5.12 -15.52 -5.47
N LEU A 19 6.43 -15.43 -5.23
CA LEU A 19 7.31 -16.60 -5.28
C LEU A 19 6.98 -17.63 -4.19
N ALA A 20 6.69 -17.18 -2.97
CA ALA A 20 6.30 -18.07 -1.87
C ALA A 20 4.92 -18.72 -2.09
N SER A 21 4.00 -18.05 -2.80
CA SER A 21 2.64 -18.55 -3.05
C SER A 21 2.55 -19.77 -3.97
N ALA A 22 3.67 -20.15 -4.60
CA ALA A 22 3.76 -21.42 -5.33
C ALA A 22 3.66 -22.64 -4.40
N GLU A 23 4.03 -22.49 -3.12
CA GLU A 23 4.05 -23.59 -2.15
C GLU A 23 3.20 -23.26 -0.91
N ALA A 24 3.34 -22.05 -0.37
CA ALA A 24 2.77 -21.70 0.94
C ALA A 24 1.31 -21.24 0.82
N PRO A 25 0.38 -21.78 1.62
CA PRO A 25 -0.99 -21.28 1.69
C PRO A 25 -1.03 -19.86 2.23
N VAL A 26 -2.11 -19.15 1.89
CA VAL A 26 -2.32 -17.72 2.22
C VAL A 26 -2.09 -17.41 3.70
N GLY A 27 -2.67 -18.22 4.60
CA GLY A 27 -2.55 -17.99 6.04
C GLY A 27 -1.11 -18.10 6.57
N GLN A 28 -0.33 -19.01 6.00
CA GLN A 28 1.10 -19.16 6.28
C GLN A 28 1.89 -17.94 5.77
N ILE A 29 1.62 -17.49 4.56
CA ILE A 29 2.23 -16.27 4.00
C ILE A 29 1.96 -15.07 4.91
N VAL A 30 0.71 -14.88 5.34
CA VAL A 30 0.29 -13.79 6.22
C VAL A 30 1.06 -13.82 7.54
N PHE A 31 1.21 -15.00 8.14
CA PHE A 31 1.99 -15.18 9.36
C PHE A 31 3.44 -14.76 9.16
N PHE A 32 4.16 -15.38 8.22
CA PHE A 32 5.58 -15.10 8.03
C PHE A 32 5.83 -13.65 7.65
N ARG A 33 5.05 -13.11 6.72
CA ARG A 33 5.14 -11.70 6.30
C ARG A 33 4.92 -10.73 7.47
N SER A 34 4.06 -11.07 8.43
CA SER A 34 3.75 -10.18 9.55
C SER A 34 4.69 -10.41 10.75
N ALA A 35 5.09 -11.65 11.03
CA ALA A 35 6.03 -11.99 12.08
C ALA A 35 7.43 -11.44 11.78
N PHE A 36 7.93 -11.64 10.55
CA PHE A 36 9.24 -11.14 10.13
C PHE A 36 9.24 -9.64 9.76
N ALA A 37 8.08 -8.98 9.79
CA ALA A 37 8.00 -7.52 9.78
C ALA A 37 8.33 -6.91 11.15
N ILE A 38 8.19 -7.66 12.25
CA ILE A 38 8.44 -7.16 13.61
C ILE A 38 9.91 -6.76 13.84
N PRO A 39 10.92 -7.57 13.46
CA PRO A 39 12.33 -7.20 13.68
C PRO A 39 12.75 -5.83 13.12
N PRO A 40 12.48 -5.47 11.84
CA PRO A 40 12.83 -4.13 11.35
C PRO A 40 12.02 -3.02 12.05
N ILE A 41 10.78 -3.29 12.48
CA ILE A 41 9.97 -2.33 13.26
C ILE A 41 10.58 -2.07 14.63
N VAL A 42 10.99 -3.12 15.33
CA VAL A 42 11.63 -3.01 16.65
C VAL A 42 13.00 -2.33 16.51
N ALA A 43 13.81 -2.71 15.53
CA ALA A 43 15.09 -2.07 15.25
C ALA A 43 14.92 -0.56 14.98
N TYR A 44 13.90 -0.19 14.21
CA TYR A 44 13.55 1.20 13.98
C TYR A 44 13.15 1.95 15.26
N LEU A 45 12.30 1.35 16.11
CA LEU A 45 11.91 1.94 17.39
C LEU A 45 13.11 2.11 18.34
N MET A 46 14.04 1.15 18.35
CA MET A 46 15.29 1.25 19.12
C MET A 46 16.17 2.38 18.58
N TRP A 47 16.34 2.49 17.25
CA TRP A 47 17.10 3.57 16.62
C TRP A 47 16.52 4.95 16.95
N ARG A 48 15.19 5.07 17.03
CA ARG A 48 14.49 6.30 17.46
C ARG A 48 14.50 6.51 18.98
N ARG A 49 15.10 5.62 19.77
CA ARG A 49 15.08 5.61 21.26
C ARG A 49 13.67 5.63 21.85
N GLN A 50 12.75 4.97 21.17
CA GLN A 50 11.32 4.91 21.50
C GLN A 50 10.90 3.54 22.07
N PHE A 51 11.77 2.53 22.00
CA PHE A 51 11.50 1.20 22.55
C PHE A 51 11.91 1.09 24.03
N PRO A 52 11.12 0.45 24.92
CA PRO A 52 9.79 -0.13 24.70
C PRO A 52 8.64 0.85 24.99
N SER A 53 8.92 2.08 25.39
CA SER A 53 7.91 3.05 25.85
C SER A 53 6.81 3.32 24.82
N ALA A 54 7.16 3.36 23.54
CA ALA A 54 6.21 3.55 22.44
C ALA A 54 5.26 2.38 22.23
N LEU A 55 5.52 1.19 22.77
CA LEU A 55 4.58 0.06 22.72
C LEU A 55 3.37 0.26 23.64
N ARG A 56 3.43 1.19 24.60
CA ARG A 56 2.28 1.53 25.45
C ARG A 56 1.27 2.33 24.63
N THR A 57 0.20 1.67 24.17
CA THR A 57 -0.85 2.32 23.40
C THR A 57 -1.92 2.97 24.28
N ARG A 58 -2.42 4.14 23.87
CA ARG A 58 -3.64 4.76 24.43
C ARG A 58 -4.86 4.49 23.54
N GLN A 59 -4.67 3.86 22.38
CA GLN A 59 -5.68 3.66 21.34
C GLN A 59 -5.84 2.17 20.96
N PRO A 60 -6.10 1.24 21.92
CA PRO A 60 -6.24 -0.18 21.60
C PRO A 60 -7.36 -0.44 20.59
N VAL A 61 -8.50 0.23 20.74
CA VAL A 61 -9.64 0.15 19.81
C VAL A 61 -9.25 0.70 18.43
N GLY A 62 -8.41 1.74 18.37
CA GLY A 62 -7.93 2.29 17.11
C GLY A 62 -7.03 1.32 16.34
N HIS A 63 -6.16 0.59 17.05
CA HIS A 63 -5.33 -0.47 16.46
C HIS A 63 -6.17 -1.67 15.99
N LEU A 64 -7.23 -2.04 16.72
CA LEU A 64 -8.18 -3.07 16.29
C LEU A 64 -8.93 -2.64 15.02
N LYS A 65 -9.47 -1.42 14.97
CA LYS A 65 -10.11 -0.86 13.77
C LYS A 65 -9.14 -0.85 12.58
N ARG A 66 -7.89 -0.46 12.81
CA ARG A 66 -6.85 -0.45 11.76
C ARG A 66 -6.62 -1.85 11.21
N ASN A 67 -6.49 -2.84 12.10
CA ASN A 67 -6.29 -4.23 11.73
C ASN A 67 -7.52 -4.83 11.06
N PHE A 68 -8.72 -4.46 11.47
CA PHE A 68 -9.95 -4.87 10.81
C PHE A 68 -9.98 -4.41 9.35
N TYR A 69 -9.80 -3.11 9.08
CA TYR A 69 -9.77 -2.60 7.71
C TYR A 69 -8.59 -3.14 6.90
N GLY A 70 -7.42 -3.28 7.50
CA GLY A 70 -6.24 -3.83 6.83
C GLY A 70 -6.37 -5.33 6.51
N GLY A 71 -6.89 -6.11 7.46
CA GLY A 71 -7.15 -7.54 7.29
C GLY A 71 -8.27 -7.80 6.29
N MET A 72 -9.36 -7.03 6.35
CA MET A 72 -10.44 -7.08 5.37
C MET A 72 -9.94 -6.76 3.97
N ALA A 73 -9.14 -5.70 3.81
CA ALA A 73 -8.50 -5.39 2.52
C ALA A 73 -7.64 -6.56 2.02
N MET A 74 -6.87 -7.20 2.90
CA MET A 74 -6.03 -8.33 2.54
C MET A 74 -6.85 -9.56 2.10
N VAL A 75 -7.90 -9.94 2.84
CA VAL A 75 -8.78 -11.06 2.45
C VAL A 75 -9.47 -10.78 1.11
N LEU A 76 -10.05 -9.58 0.96
CA LEU A 76 -10.72 -9.17 -0.27
C LEU A 76 -9.75 -9.11 -1.46
N SER A 77 -8.46 -8.83 -1.23
CA SER A 77 -7.44 -8.89 -2.28
C SER A 77 -7.25 -10.31 -2.81
N PHE A 78 -7.24 -11.32 -1.95
CA PHE A 78 -7.14 -12.71 -2.38
C PHE A 78 -8.40 -13.19 -3.09
N VAL A 79 -9.58 -12.79 -2.62
CA VAL A 79 -10.85 -13.08 -3.32
C VAL A 79 -10.84 -12.45 -4.71
N SER A 80 -10.44 -11.18 -4.83
CA SER A 80 -10.30 -10.50 -6.12
C SER A 80 -9.34 -11.25 -7.05
N LEU A 81 -8.17 -11.66 -6.56
CA LEU A 81 -7.18 -12.42 -7.33
C LEU A 81 -7.62 -13.84 -7.68
N ALA A 82 -8.52 -14.45 -6.91
CA ALA A 82 -9.04 -15.78 -7.21
C ALA A 82 -10.01 -15.79 -8.40
N TYR A 83 -10.68 -14.66 -8.65
CA TYR A 83 -11.69 -14.53 -9.71
C TYR A 83 -11.26 -13.63 -10.88
N LEU A 84 -10.24 -12.78 -10.70
CA LEU A 84 -9.77 -11.85 -11.71
C LEU A 84 -8.30 -12.11 -12.08
N PRO A 85 -7.92 -11.81 -13.33
CA PRO A 85 -6.52 -11.67 -13.69
C PRO A 85 -5.81 -10.67 -12.76
N LEU A 86 -4.55 -10.95 -12.43
CA LEU A 86 -3.70 -10.14 -11.56
C LEU A 86 -3.73 -8.64 -11.92
N ALA A 87 -3.67 -8.32 -13.21
CA ALA A 87 -3.69 -6.96 -13.71
C ALA A 87 -4.99 -6.22 -13.34
N LEU A 88 -6.15 -6.87 -13.50
CA LEU A 88 -7.45 -6.27 -13.19
C LEU A 88 -7.67 -6.13 -11.68
N ALA A 89 -7.30 -7.13 -10.89
CA ALA A 89 -7.33 -7.04 -9.43
C ALA A 89 -6.44 -5.89 -8.91
N THR A 90 -5.27 -5.70 -9.53
CA THR A 90 -4.35 -4.60 -9.21
C THR A 90 -4.94 -3.24 -9.62
N ALA A 91 -5.62 -3.16 -10.77
CA ALA A 91 -6.36 -1.97 -11.22
C ALA A 91 -7.34 -1.48 -10.15
N LEU A 92 -8.14 -2.41 -9.64
CA LEU A 92 -9.13 -2.12 -8.61
C LEU A 92 -8.45 -1.68 -7.30
N GLY A 93 -7.29 -2.25 -6.95
CA GLY A 93 -6.48 -1.80 -5.82
C GLY A 93 -6.04 -0.33 -5.92
N PHE A 94 -5.76 0.15 -7.13
CA PHE A 94 -5.44 1.56 -7.37
C PHE A 94 -6.65 2.50 -7.30
N LEU A 95 -7.87 2.01 -7.04
CA LEU A 95 -8.95 2.90 -6.60
C LEU A 95 -8.73 3.34 -5.14
N ALA A 96 -7.94 2.62 -4.33
CA ALA A 96 -7.76 2.96 -2.92
C ALA A 96 -7.16 4.36 -2.69
N PRO A 97 -6.11 4.81 -3.40
CA PRO A 97 -5.62 6.19 -3.30
C PRO A 97 -6.65 7.23 -3.74
N LEU A 98 -7.42 6.94 -4.80
CA LEU A 98 -8.48 7.83 -5.28
C LEU A 98 -9.60 7.99 -4.24
N LEU A 99 -10.05 6.89 -3.65
CA LEU A 99 -11.08 6.86 -2.59
C LEU A 99 -10.57 7.42 -1.26
N ALA A 100 -9.26 7.34 -1.00
CA ALA A 100 -8.68 7.87 0.22
C ALA A 100 -8.73 9.40 0.30
N VAL A 101 -8.74 10.12 -0.83
CA VAL A 101 -8.86 11.59 -0.88
C VAL A 101 -10.20 12.07 -0.28
N PRO A 102 -11.39 11.69 -0.82
CA PRO A 102 -12.66 12.11 -0.24
C PRO A 102 -12.88 11.54 1.17
N ALA A 103 -12.38 10.33 1.46
CA ALA A 103 -12.44 9.79 2.81
C ALA A 103 -11.64 10.66 3.80
N ALA A 104 -10.45 11.13 3.42
CA ALA A 104 -9.67 12.04 4.23
C ALA A 104 -10.34 13.41 4.40
N MET A 105 -10.98 13.93 3.34
CA MET A 105 -11.77 15.17 3.44
C MET A 105 -12.92 15.04 4.45
N LEU A 106 -13.64 13.92 4.42
CA LEU A 106 -14.79 13.70 5.30
C LEU A 106 -14.38 13.38 6.75
N PHE A 107 -13.52 12.39 6.95
CA PHE A 107 -13.21 11.85 8.27
C PHE A 107 -12.08 12.58 8.99
N LEU A 108 -11.11 13.13 8.24
CA LEU A 108 -9.96 13.86 8.80
C LEU A 108 -10.10 15.36 8.63
N ARG A 109 -11.15 15.83 7.94
CA ARG A 109 -11.38 17.25 7.63
C ARG A 109 -10.21 17.88 6.87
N GLU A 110 -9.49 17.07 6.07
CA GLU A 110 -8.44 17.57 5.20
C GLU A 110 -9.04 18.51 4.14
N ARG A 111 -8.33 19.60 3.84
CA ARG A 111 -8.67 20.52 2.74
C ARG A 111 -7.60 20.43 1.66
N PRO A 112 -7.62 19.37 0.83
CA PRO A 112 -6.61 19.21 -0.21
C PRO A 112 -6.71 20.34 -1.23
N GLY A 113 -5.57 20.91 -1.60
CA GLY A 113 -5.50 21.87 -2.70
C GLY A 113 -5.85 21.21 -4.02
N ALA A 114 -6.29 22.01 -5.00
CA ALA A 114 -6.70 21.54 -6.32
C ALA A 114 -5.62 20.70 -7.02
N VAL A 115 -4.33 21.00 -6.79
CA VAL A 115 -3.21 20.23 -7.36
C VAL A 115 -3.18 18.79 -6.84
N ALA A 116 -3.44 18.56 -5.55
CA ALA A 116 -3.41 17.20 -4.99
C ALA A 116 -4.57 16.35 -5.53
N ILE A 117 -5.76 16.95 -5.66
CA ILE A 117 -6.94 16.30 -6.25
C ILE A 117 -6.69 15.99 -7.73
N GLY A 118 -6.24 16.99 -8.50
CA GLY A 118 -5.92 16.85 -9.91
C GLY A 118 -4.85 15.79 -10.16
N ALA A 119 -3.77 15.79 -9.36
CA ALA A 119 -2.73 14.77 -9.42
C ALA A 119 -3.26 13.36 -9.12
N ALA A 120 -4.18 13.21 -8.16
CA ALA A 120 -4.77 11.92 -7.85
C ALA A 120 -5.64 11.38 -8.99
N LEU A 121 -6.41 12.26 -9.65
CA LEU A 121 -7.22 11.92 -10.83
C LEU A 121 -6.35 11.57 -12.04
N VAL A 122 -5.35 12.40 -12.35
CA VAL A 122 -4.44 12.19 -13.48
C VAL A 122 -3.59 10.94 -13.26
N GLY A 123 -3.08 10.71 -12.05
CA GLY A 123 -2.35 9.49 -11.72
C GLY A 123 -3.21 8.24 -11.89
N PHE A 124 -4.48 8.28 -11.48
CA PHE A 124 -5.42 7.20 -11.72
C PHE A 124 -5.70 6.97 -13.22
N ALA A 125 -5.81 8.04 -14.02
CA ALA A 125 -5.94 7.91 -15.47
C ALA A 125 -4.70 7.22 -16.09
N GLY A 126 -3.50 7.54 -15.61
CA GLY A 126 -2.27 6.84 -16.00
C GLY A 126 -2.32 5.35 -15.64
N VAL A 127 -2.89 4.99 -14.49
CA VAL A 127 -3.11 3.60 -14.11
C VAL A 127 -4.05 2.89 -15.09
N VAL A 128 -5.19 3.51 -15.39
CA VAL A 128 -6.17 2.96 -16.34
C VAL A 128 -5.53 2.73 -17.70
N LEU A 129 -4.76 3.70 -18.22
CA LEU A 129 -4.04 3.58 -19.49
C LEU A 129 -3.10 2.37 -19.51
N MET A 130 -2.31 2.16 -18.45
CA MET A 130 -1.42 1.01 -18.36
C MET A 130 -2.15 -0.33 -18.37
N LEU A 131 -3.41 -0.34 -17.93
CA LEU A 131 -4.22 -1.53 -17.77
C LEU A 131 -5.20 -1.74 -18.93
N VAL A 132 -5.27 -0.82 -19.91
CA VAL A 132 -6.09 -0.96 -21.14
C VAL A 132 -5.93 -2.35 -21.78
N PRO A 133 -4.71 -2.89 -21.99
CA PRO A 133 -4.56 -4.21 -22.59
C PRO A 133 -5.17 -5.35 -21.75
N ALA A 134 -5.31 -5.16 -20.44
CA ALA A 134 -5.90 -6.15 -19.54
C ALA A 134 -7.44 -6.13 -19.55
N PHE A 135 -8.07 -5.12 -20.15
CA PHE A 135 -9.53 -5.05 -20.33
C PHE A 135 -10.00 -5.68 -21.65
N GLU A 136 -9.08 -6.11 -22.51
CA GLU A 136 -9.38 -6.89 -23.71
C GLU A 136 -9.64 -8.36 -23.31
N GLY A 137 -10.84 -8.64 -22.81
CA GLY A 137 -11.26 -9.98 -22.39
C GLY A 137 -12.73 -10.27 -22.74
N PRO A 138 -13.16 -11.54 -22.66
CA PRO A 138 -14.54 -11.94 -22.95
C PRO A 138 -15.53 -11.28 -21.97
N THR A 139 -16.81 -11.26 -22.35
CA THR A 139 -17.91 -10.69 -21.55
C THR A 139 -17.88 -11.19 -20.10
N PRO A 140 -18.12 -10.30 -19.11
CA PRO A 140 -17.99 -10.63 -17.70
C PRO A 140 -18.97 -11.73 -17.29
N ASP A 141 -18.43 -12.82 -16.77
CA ASP A 141 -19.19 -13.90 -16.16
C ASP A 141 -19.49 -13.60 -14.67
N ARG A 142 -20.22 -14.50 -14.01
CA ARG A 142 -20.57 -14.34 -12.58
C ARG A 142 -19.33 -14.28 -11.69
N GLY A 143 -18.27 -15.03 -12.01
CA GLY A 143 -17.01 -15.01 -11.26
C GLY A 143 -16.34 -13.64 -11.34
N THR A 144 -16.29 -13.06 -12.54
CA THR A 144 -15.77 -11.72 -12.80
C THR A 144 -16.48 -10.67 -11.96
N LEU A 145 -17.82 -10.73 -11.85
CA LEU A 145 -18.58 -9.79 -11.01
C LEU A 145 -18.21 -9.91 -9.51
N ILE A 146 -18.03 -11.13 -9.01
CA ILE A 146 -17.60 -11.36 -7.62
C ILE A 146 -16.21 -10.76 -7.39
N GLY A 147 -15.28 -11.04 -8.31
CA GLY A 147 -13.93 -10.51 -8.26
C GLY A 147 -13.88 -8.99 -8.28
N VAL A 148 -14.67 -8.35 -9.16
CA VAL A 148 -14.77 -6.88 -9.24
C VAL A 148 -15.35 -6.31 -7.95
N ALA A 149 -16.44 -6.89 -7.43
CA ALA A 149 -17.03 -6.47 -6.16
C ALA A 149 -16.03 -6.59 -4.99
N ALA A 150 -15.26 -7.68 -4.94
CA ALA A 150 -14.22 -7.88 -3.95
C ALA A 150 -13.09 -6.85 -4.09
N GLY A 151 -12.64 -6.56 -5.32
CA GLY A 151 -11.61 -5.55 -5.58
C GLY A 151 -12.05 -4.14 -5.23
N LEU A 152 -13.31 -3.77 -5.51
CA LEU A 152 -13.88 -2.49 -5.08
C LEU A 152 -13.96 -2.40 -3.55
N ALA A 153 -14.48 -3.44 -2.90
CA ALA A 153 -14.55 -3.50 -1.43
C ALA A 153 -13.15 -3.45 -0.79
N MET A 154 -12.15 -4.10 -1.39
CA MET A 154 -10.74 -4.00 -0.99
C MET A 154 -10.25 -2.55 -1.07
N ALA A 155 -10.58 -1.83 -2.14
CA ALA A 155 -10.17 -0.44 -2.32
C ALA A 155 -10.77 0.46 -1.22
N PHE A 156 -12.05 0.29 -0.90
CA PHE A 156 -12.71 0.98 0.22
C PHE A 156 -12.08 0.64 1.57
N ALA A 157 -11.86 -0.65 1.85
CA ALA A 157 -11.22 -1.10 3.09
C ALA A 157 -9.80 -0.52 3.23
N THR A 158 -9.05 -0.45 2.13
CA THR A 158 -7.72 0.15 2.09
C THR A 158 -7.77 1.66 2.35
N ALA A 159 -8.72 2.37 1.74
CA ALA A 159 -8.93 3.80 1.97
C ALA A 159 -9.29 4.10 3.44
N ALA A 160 -10.24 3.36 4.01
CA ALA A 160 -10.60 3.45 5.42
C ALA A 160 -9.41 3.13 6.35
N GLY A 161 -8.62 2.11 5.98
CA GLY A 161 -7.40 1.75 6.68
C GLY A 161 -6.37 2.88 6.71
N ARG A 162 -6.24 3.65 5.64
CA ARG A 162 -5.33 4.82 5.57
C ARG A 162 -5.80 5.97 6.44
N VAL A 163 -7.10 6.28 6.41
CA VAL A 163 -7.71 7.24 7.34
C VAL A 163 -7.43 6.84 8.79
N GLN A 164 -7.58 5.55 9.12
CA GLN A 164 -7.30 5.06 10.46
C GLN A 164 -5.82 5.16 10.83
N ILE A 165 -4.87 4.88 9.92
CA ILE A 165 -3.45 5.14 10.16
C ILE A 165 -3.24 6.61 10.49
N LYS A 166 -3.73 7.52 9.63
CA LYS A 166 -3.54 8.96 9.81
C LYS A 166 -4.13 9.44 11.14
N THR A 167 -5.30 8.93 11.51
CA THR A 167 -5.92 9.22 12.82
C THR A 167 -5.03 8.77 13.96
N LEU A 168 -4.50 7.53 13.91
CA LEU A 168 -3.62 7.00 14.95
C LEU A 168 -2.31 7.78 15.07
N THR A 169 -1.76 8.30 13.97
CA THR A 169 -0.51 9.08 14.00
C THR A 169 -0.61 10.38 14.80
N ALA A 170 -1.82 10.82 15.17
CA ALA A 170 -2.00 11.98 16.05
C ALA A 170 -1.60 11.69 17.50
N THR A 171 -1.64 10.43 17.94
CA THR A 171 -1.38 10.06 19.35
C THR A 171 -0.36 8.94 19.51
N GLU A 172 -0.15 8.12 18.49
CA GLU A 172 0.71 6.93 18.52
C GLU A 172 1.94 7.14 17.63
N ALA A 173 3.09 6.63 18.05
CA ALA A 173 4.28 6.66 17.21
C ALA A 173 4.07 5.78 15.94
N PRO A 174 4.60 6.18 14.77
CA PRO A 174 4.45 5.39 13.53
C PRO A 174 4.89 3.93 13.66
N GLY A 175 6.01 3.69 14.36
CA GLY A 175 6.50 2.34 14.64
C GLY A 175 5.54 1.52 15.49
N THR A 176 4.81 2.13 16.43
CA THR A 176 3.77 1.48 17.24
C THR A 176 2.60 1.01 16.38
N ILE A 177 2.14 1.87 15.46
CA ILE A 177 1.06 1.53 14.51
C ILE A 177 1.47 0.37 13.62
N ALA A 178 2.70 0.40 13.09
CA ALA A 178 3.25 -0.71 12.31
C ALA A 178 3.37 -1.99 13.15
N PHE A 179 3.85 -1.88 14.40
CA PHE A 179 4.04 -3.01 15.31
C PHE A 179 2.71 -3.72 15.61
N TYR A 180 1.69 -3.01 16.05
CA TYR A 180 0.39 -3.61 16.36
C TYR A 180 -0.29 -4.21 15.14
N PHE A 181 -0.10 -3.62 13.95
CA PHE A 181 -0.55 -4.22 12.70
C PHE A 181 0.16 -5.54 12.41
N ALA A 182 1.50 -5.54 12.46
CA ALA A 182 2.30 -6.75 12.25
C ALA A 182 1.99 -7.84 13.28
N LEU A 183 1.88 -7.49 14.56
CA LEU A 183 1.57 -8.44 15.63
C LEU A 183 0.19 -9.07 15.45
N LEU A 184 -0.87 -8.26 15.27
CA LEU A 184 -2.23 -8.78 15.15
C LEU A 184 -2.42 -9.57 13.85
N CYS A 185 -1.79 -9.16 12.74
CA CYS A 185 -1.79 -9.96 11.51
C CYS A 185 -0.97 -11.24 11.65
N ALA A 186 0.14 -11.25 12.40
CA ALA A 186 0.88 -12.46 12.68
C ALA A 186 0.04 -13.43 13.52
N LEU A 187 -0.63 -12.95 14.58
CA LEU A 187 -1.53 -13.78 15.38
C LEU A 187 -2.72 -14.33 14.55
N GLY A 188 -3.34 -13.48 13.72
CA GLY A 188 -4.40 -13.92 12.81
C GLY A 188 -3.92 -14.92 11.76
N GLY A 189 -2.71 -14.73 11.23
CA GLY A 189 -2.06 -15.69 10.35
C GLY A 189 -1.76 -17.00 11.07
N LEU A 190 -1.21 -16.96 12.28
CA LEU A 190 -0.89 -18.14 13.08
C LEU A 190 -2.14 -18.96 13.43
N ALA A 191 -3.28 -18.30 13.64
CA ALA A 191 -4.56 -18.97 13.83
C ALA A 191 -4.96 -19.86 12.62
N SER A 192 -4.38 -19.61 11.44
CA SER A 192 -4.58 -20.46 10.26
C SER A 192 -3.70 -21.72 10.22
N TRP A 193 -2.79 -21.91 11.17
CA TRP A 193 -1.86 -23.06 11.20
C TRP A 193 -2.56 -24.42 11.08
N PRO A 194 -3.70 -24.68 11.76
CA PRO A 194 -4.41 -25.96 11.60
C PRO A 194 -4.97 -26.22 10.20
N PHE A 195 -5.03 -25.21 9.33
CA PHE A 195 -5.71 -25.27 8.03
C PHE A 195 -4.73 -25.52 6.87
N GLY A 196 -3.78 -26.44 7.06
CA GLY A 196 -2.98 -26.99 5.97
C GLY A 196 -1.69 -26.24 5.64
N TRP A 197 -0.99 -25.71 6.65
CA TRP A 197 0.36 -25.21 6.44
C TRP A 197 1.30 -26.31 5.92
N VAL A 198 2.23 -25.91 5.06
CA VAL A 198 3.24 -26.80 4.49
C VAL A 198 4.61 -26.45 5.05
N THR A 199 5.52 -27.42 5.06
CA THR A 199 6.93 -27.12 5.30
C THR A 199 7.49 -26.49 4.02
N PRO A 200 7.82 -25.19 4.01
CA PRO A 200 8.29 -24.52 2.80
C PRO A 200 9.68 -25.02 2.41
N SER A 201 9.97 -25.05 1.12
CA SER A 201 11.34 -25.26 0.64
C SER A 201 12.28 -24.16 1.15
N GLY A 202 13.60 -24.39 1.12
CA GLY A 202 14.57 -23.38 1.57
C GLY A 202 14.43 -22.04 0.83
N LEU A 203 14.12 -22.08 -0.47
CA LEU A 203 13.86 -20.88 -1.27
C LEU A 203 12.54 -20.22 -0.88
N SER A 204 11.46 -21.00 -0.71
CA SER A 204 10.16 -20.48 -0.28
C SER A 204 10.25 -19.84 1.10
N LEU A 205 10.98 -20.45 2.05
CA LEU A 205 11.27 -19.87 3.36
C LEU A 205 12.05 -18.55 3.26
N ALA A 206 13.09 -18.50 2.42
CA ALA A 206 13.84 -17.26 2.18
C ALA A 206 12.95 -16.15 1.61
N CYS A 207 12.03 -16.49 0.69
CA CYS A 207 11.04 -15.56 0.16
C CYS A 207 10.04 -15.10 1.25
N LEU A 208 9.54 -16.01 2.10
CA LEU A 208 8.66 -15.67 3.21
C LEU A 208 9.31 -14.69 4.20
N ILE A 209 10.58 -14.92 4.55
CA ILE A 209 11.37 -14.01 5.40
C ILE A 209 11.61 -12.68 4.69
N GLY A 210 12.02 -12.71 3.42
CA GLY A 210 12.24 -11.53 2.59
C GLY A 210 11.00 -10.66 2.44
N ALA A 211 9.82 -11.27 2.28
CA ALA A 211 8.53 -10.61 2.29
C ALA A 211 8.27 -9.92 3.64
N GLY A 212 8.59 -10.58 4.75
CA GLY A 212 8.43 -9.96 6.08
C GLY A 212 9.34 -8.76 6.30
N ILE A 213 10.64 -8.88 5.98
CA ILE A 213 11.61 -7.79 6.17
C ILE A 213 11.25 -6.59 5.30
N SER A 214 11.05 -6.80 4.00
CA SER A 214 10.66 -5.74 3.06
C SER A 214 9.30 -5.15 3.43
N GLY A 215 8.33 -5.98 3.83
CA GLY A 215 7.01 -5.55 4.29
C GLY A 215 7.05 -4.70 5.57
N GLY A 216 7.88 -5.06 6.54
CA GLY A 216 8.09 -4.28 7.76
C GLY A 216 8.68 -2.90 7.45
N LEU A 217 9.73 -2.84 6.65
CA LEU A 217 10.33 -1.58 6.19
C LEU A 217 9.32 -0.73 5.39
N ALA A 218 8.53 -1.35 4.51
CA ALA A 218 7.49 -0.69 3.73
C ALA A 218 6.41 -0.08 4.63
N HIS A 219 6.00 -0.81 5.68
CA HIS A 219 5.00 -0.35 6.64
C HIS A 219 5.49 0.80 7.52
N ILE A 220 6.73 0.74 8.02
CA ILE A 220 7.31 1.84 8.82
C ILE A 220 7.42 3.10 7.98
N THR A 221 7.98 3.00 6.78
CA THR A 221 8.14 4.16 5.88
C THR A 221 6.79 4.72 5.43
N MET A 222 5.77 3.87 5.21
CA MET A 222 4.40 4.29 4.95
C MET A 222 3.80 5.06 6.13
N THR A 223 3.89 4.50 7.34
CA THR A 223 3.28 5.10 8.53
C THR A 223 3.96 6.41 8.90
N GLU A 224 5.28 6.51 8.73
CA GLU A 224 6.03 7.76 8.86
C GLU A 224 5.64 8.80 7.79
N ALA A 225 5.45 8.38 6.53
CA ALA A 225 4.94 9.27 5.49
C ALA A 225 3.53 9.80 5.85
N MET A 226 2.67 8.92 6.36
CA MET A 226 1.33 9.26 6.83
C MET A 226 1.33 10.19 8.02
N ALA A 227 2.28 10.07 8.95
CA ALA A 227 2.40 11.00 10.06
C ALA A 227 2.76 12.41 9.57
N ARG A 228 3.64 12.52 8.57
CA ARG A 228 4.26 13.79 8.13
C ARG A 228 3.49 14.55 7.05
N ALA A 229 2.65 13.86 6.27
CA ALA A 229 1.88 14.46 5.18
C ALA A 229 0.41 14.09 5.29
N SER A 230 -0.46 14.89 4.67
CA SER A 230 -1.88 14.55 4.52
C SER A 230 -2.04 13.29 3.65
N VAL A 231 -3.15 12.56 3.85
CA VAL A 231 -3.50 11.39 3.04
C VAL A 231 -3.64 11.81 1.58
N SER A 232 -4.28 12.95 1.34
CA SER A 232 -4.54 13.46 0.00
C SER A 232 -3.26 13.79 -0.78
N THR A 233 -2.24 14.35 -0.11
CA THR A 233 -0.94 14.66 -0.73
C THR A 233 -0.16 13.39 -1.10
N GLN A 234 -0.42 12.28 -0.41
CA GLN A 234 0.28 11.02 -0.65
C GLN A 234 -0.35 10.18 -1.76
N ALA A 235 -1.65 10.35 -2.04
CA ALA A 235 -2.38 9.52 -2.99
C ALA A 235 -1.71 9.40 -4.37
N PRO A 236 -1.20 10.48 -5.01
CA PRO A 236 -0.56 10.37 -6.32
C PRO A 236 0.73 9.54 -6.30
N PHE A 237 1.44 9.52 -5.17
CA PHE A 237 2.67 8.75 -5.03
C PHE A 237 2.41 7.24 -4.96
N ASP A 238 1.19 6.82 -4.64
CA ASP A 238 0.86 5.41 -4.55
C ASP A 238 0.84 4.73 -5.91
N TYR A 239 0.43 5.47 -6.94
CA TYR A 239 0.43 4.99 -8.32
C TYR A 239 1.85 4.69 -8.81
N THR A 240 2.88 5.27 -8.21
CA THR A 240 4.28 4.95 -8.53
C THR A 240 4.66 3.50 -8.24
N ALA A 241 3.88 2.77 -7.43
CA ALA A 241 4.04 1.33 -7.27
C ALA A 241 3.99 0.60 -8.62
N MET A 242 3.21 1.10 -9.59
CA MET A 242 3.17 0.49 -10.91
C MET A 242 4.44 0.72 -11.73
N LEU A 243 5.13 1.85 -11.51
CA LEU A 243 6.46 2.10 -12.08
C LEU A 243 7.49 1.13 -11.53
N TRP A 244 7.47 0.92 -10.20
CA TRP A 244 8.34 -0.05 -9.54
C TRP A 244 8.07 -1.48 -10.02
N ALA A 245 6.81 -1.84 -10.26
CA ALA A 245 6.43 -3.13 -10.83
C ALA A 245 6.99 -3.32 -12.25
N LEU A 246 6.85 -2.33 -13.14
CA LEU A 246 7.44 -2.38 -14.47
C LEU A 246 8.97 -2.55 -14.44
N ILE A 247 9.64 -1.80 -13.55
CA ILE A 247 11.10 -1.89 -13.42
C ILE A 247 11.51 -3.30 -12.98
N LEU A 248 10.79 -3.87 -11.99
CA LEU A 248 11.07 -5.23 -11.52
C LEU A 248 10.74 -6.29 -12.57
N ASP A 249 9.64 -6.14 -13.30
CA ASP A 249 9.27 -7.08 -14.37
C ASP A 249 10.30 -7.08 -15.51
N ALA A 250 10.77 -5.89 -15.92
CA ALA A 250 11.84 -5.78 -16.92
C ALA A 250 13.17 -6.33 -16.40
N ALA A 251 13.54 -6.04 -15.15
CA ALA A 251 14.83 -6.44 -14.59
C ALA A 251 14.92 -7.94 -14.28
N ILE A 252 13.83 -8.56 -13.85
CA ILE A 252 13.80 -9.96 -13.38
C ILE A 252 13.32 -10.90 -14.47
N PHE A 253 12.28 -10.52 -15.22
CA PHE A 253 11.63 -11.38 -16.21
C PHE A 253 11.94 -10.97 -17.65
N GLY A 254 12.64 -9.85 -17.89
CA GLY A 254 12.94 -9.36 -19.23
C GLY A 254 11.69 -8.89 -20.01
N LEU A 255 10.57 -8.67 -19.33
CA LEU A 255 9.31 -8.28 -19.95
C LEU A 255 9.30 -6.77 -20.22
N LEU A 256 9.40 -6.39 -21.49
CA LEU A 256 9.36 -4.99 -21.90
C LEU A 256 7.91 -4.46 -21.91
N PRO A 257 7.66 -3.26 -21.36
CA PRO A 257 6.34 -2.65 -21.37
C PRO A 257 5.92 -2.26 -22.80
N SER A 258 4.61 -2.36 -23.07
CA SER A 258 4.04 -1.85 -24.31
C SER A 258 4.15 -0.32 -24.40
N PRO A 259 4.08 0.28 -25.62
CA PRO A 259 4.06 1.74 -25.77
C PRO A 259 2.95 2.43 -24.97
N VAL A 260 1.77 1.80 -24.88
CA VAL A 260 0.64 2.32 -24.08
C VAL A 260 0.97 2.27 -22.59
N SER A 261 1.60 1.19 -22.12
CA SER A 261 2.06 1.07 -20.73
C SER A 261 3.13 2.11 -20.39
N LEU A 262 4.02 2.44 -21.33
CA LEU A 262 5.01 3.52 -21.17
C LEU A 262 4.36 4.90 -21.08
N ALA A 263 3.33 5.17 -21.90
CA ALA A 263 2.58 6.42 -21.82
C ALA A 263 1.87 6.57 -20.46
N GLY A 264 1.21 5.52 -19.99
CA GLY A 264 0.60 5.51 -18.65
C GLY A 264 1.63 5.68 -17.52
N ALA A 265 2.80 5.04 -17.64
CA ALA A 265 3.92 5.21 -16.71
C ALA A 265 4.41 6.67 -16.65
N PHE A 266 4.52 7.34 -17.80
CA PHE A 266 4.87 8.76 -17.86
C PHE A 266 3.82 9.63 -17.16
N VAL A 267 2.53 9.38 -17.39
CA VAL A 267 1.43 10.11 -16.73
C VAL A 267 1.48 9.94 -15.20
N ILE A 268 1.71 8.71 -14.72
CA ILE A 268 1.88 8.43 -13.29
C ILE A 268 3.06 9.22 -12.72
N ALA A 269 4.22 9.17 -13.36
CA ALA A 269 5.41 9.87 -12.91
C ALA A 269 5.19 11.39 -12.84
N ALA A 270 4.59 11.98 -13.90
CA ALA A 270 4.27 13.39 -13.95
C ALA A 270 3.29 13.81 -12.84
N SER A 271 2.24 13.01 -12.60
CA SER A 271 1.26 13.27 -11.55
C SER A 271 1.86 13.24 -10.14
N ALA A 272 2.83 12.36 -9.88
CA ALA A 272 3.52 12.31 -8.58
C ALA A 272 4.48 13.50 -8.39
N LEU A 273 5.10 13.98 -9.48
CA LEU A 273 6.06 15.09 -9.44
C LEU A 273 5.40 16.47 -9.29
N VAL A 274 4.18 16.67 -9.79
CA VAL A 274 3.53 18.00 -9.75
C VAL A 274 3.24 18.47 -8.33
N VAL A 275 2.91 17.56 -7.40
CA VAL A 275 2.55 17.86 -6.01
C VAL A 275 3.69 18.55 -5.22
N PRO A 276 4.91 18.01 -5.16
CA PRO A 276 6.01 18.67 -4.45
C PRO A 276 6.49 19.95 -5.16
N LEU A 277 6.34 20.02 -6.49
CA LEU A 277 6.73 21.20 -7.26
C LEU A 277 5.78 22.37 -6.99
N SER A 278 4.47 22.15 -6.98
CA SER A 278 3.49 23.21 -6.71
C SER A 278 3.66 23.82 -5.31
N GLY A 279 3.97 22.99 -4.30
CA GLY A 279 4.25 23.50 -2.94
C GLY A 279 5.46 24.43 -2.86
N ARG A 280 6.49 24.18 -3.68
CA ARG A 280 7.67 25.07 -3.78
C ARG A 280 7.34 26.40 -4.45
N PHE A 281 6.49 26.39 -5.48
CA PHE A 281 6.05 27.61 -6.16
C PHE A 281 5.19 28.50 -5.26
N THR A 282 4.25 27.92 -4.51
CA THR A 282 3.42 28.69 -3.56
C THR A 282 4.27 29.32 -2.46
N ALA A 283 5.16 28.56 -1.82
CA ALA A 283 6.04 29.09 -0.78
C ALA A 283 6.99 30.19 -1.29
N ARG A 284 7.51 30.06 -2.53
CA ARG A 284 8.35 31.09 -3.16
C ARG A 284 7.55 32.35 -3.49
N SER A 285 6.29 32.21 -3.92
CA SER A 285 5.42 33.36 -4.23
C SER A 285 5.02 34.16 -2.97
N GLU A 286 4.85 33.49 -1.84
CA GLU A 286 4.57 34.13 -0.55
C GLU A 286 5.80 34.85 0.00
N ALA A 287 7.00 34.27 -0.13
CA ALA A 287 8.25 34.90 0.28
C ALA A 287 8.60 36.18 -0.52
N LEU A 288 8.04 36.34 -1.72
CA LEU A 288 8.23 37.51 -2.58
C LEU A 288 7.14 38.57 -2.43
N ARG A 289 6.12 38.36 -1.58
CA ARG A 289 5.12 39.38 -1.27
C ARG A 289 5.73 40.44 -0.35
N PRO A 290 5.72 41.74 -0.72
CA PRO A 290 6.18 42.79 0.17
C PRO A 290 5.33 42.80 1.44
N ALA A 291 5.99 42.88 2.60
CA ALA A 291 5.32 43.02 3.89
C ALA A 291 4.47 44.31 3.84
N ARG A 292 3.15 44.14 4.02
CA ARG A 292 2.21 45.26 4.15
C ARG A 292 2.12 45.69 5.61
#